data_AF-A0A0G4PW80-F1
#
_entry.id   AF-A0A0G4PW80-F1
#
_cell.length_a   1.000
_cell.length_b   1.000
_cell.length_c   1.000
_cell.angle_alpha   90.00
_cell.angle_beta   90.00
_cell.angle_gamma   90.00
#
_symmetry.space_group_name_H-M   'P 1'
#
loop_
_entity.id
_entity.type
_entity.pdbx_description
1 polymer ?
#
loop_
_entity_poly.entity_id
_entity_poly.type
_entity_poly.pdbx_seq_one_letter_code
_entity_poly.pdbx_strand_id
1 'polypeptide(L)'
;MKEGTRSGRPTKQDTPTQEIVISKVRLDRYGREKSCADLAGDLSKLGINISAETVRRILKKSGFRKTKPTRKPGLTPAMKKARLEWALERQHWTIEDWKNVIWSDETSVILLHRRGGYRIWRTPSEAYSRSCIRERWKGSSEFMFWGCFTYDKKGPCHCWIPETVAEKREADKAIEDLNEVLEPELREQWELTNGMRRMDLRQTPGRQPQWRFNNQTGKLSRTSRGGIDWWRYQKHILIPNLLPFAKECAIDRPNTIVQEDNAPAHAHWFQKRVYDFHQVQRLLWCPNSPDLNAIEPTWFWMKRHTTKKGAPKNKAQAYTAWKTAWNELPQQRIQAWIERIPWHIQQIIACGGGNEYQEGRDKKI
;
A
#
# COMPACT_ATOMS: atom_id res chain seq x y z
N MET A 1 12.87 -67.14 25.38
CA MET A 1 12.98 -65.86 26.13
C MET A 1 12.21 -64.81 25.34
N LYS A 2 11.11 -64.26 25.88
CA LYS A 2 10.41 -63.13 25.26
C LYS A 2 11.13 -61.86 25.72
N GLU A 3 11.79 -61.14 24.82
CA GLU A 3 12.33 -59.81 25.09
C GLU A 3 11.17 -58.89 25.46
N GLY A 4 11.09 -58.50 26.72
CA GLY A 4 10.13 -57.51 27.18
C GLY A 4 10.48 -56.14 26.58
N THR A 5 9.56 -55.57 25.79
CA THR A 5 9.62 -54.17 25.38
C THR A 5 9.72 -53.29 26.63
N ARG A 6 10.87 -52.64 26.82
CA ARG A 6 11.10 -51.67 27.90
C ARG A 6 10.03 -50.57 27.83
N SER A 7 9.12 -50.51 28.80
CA SER A 7 8.17 -49.40 28.91
C SER A 7 8.90 -48.15 29.38
N GLY A 8 9.15 -47.21 28.45
CA GLY A 8 9.73 -45.91 28.79
C GLY A 8 8.83 -45.09 29.72
N ARG A 9 9.40 -44.05 30.33
CA ARG A 9 8.67 -43.09 31.17
C ARG A 9 7.42 -42.56 30.42
N PRO A 10 6.22 -42.56 31.05
CA PRO A 10 4.99 -42.09 30.41
C PRO A 10 5.17 -40.69 29.83
N THR A 11 4.77 -40.51 28.57
CA THR A 11 4.95 -39.21 27.91
C THR A 11 3.95 -38.22 28.47
N LYS A 12 4.40 -37.02 28.87
CA LYS A 12 3.51 -35.87 29.13
C LYS A 12 2.97 -35.24 27.82
N GLN A 13 2.95 -36.03 26.74
CA GLN A 13 2.38 -35.70 25.45
C GLN A 13 1.13 -36.55 25.23
N ASP A 14 0.33 -36.73 26.28
CA ASP A 14 -0.99 -37.32 26.16
C ASP A 14 -1.85 -36.46 25.22
N THR A 15 -2.77 -37.10 24.51
CA THR A 15 -3.63 -36.47 23.51
C THR A 15 -4.35 -35.22 24.04
N PRO A 16 -4.90 -35.20 25.26
CA PRO A 16 -5.52 -34.00 25.83
C PRO A 16 -4.57 -32.81 25.95
N THR A 17 -3.36 -33.03 26.47
CA THR A 17 -2.35 -31.96 26.57
C THR A 17 -1.95 -31.43 25.19
N GLN A 18 -1.85 -32.30 24.17
CA GLN A 18 -1.59 -31.87 22.80
C GLN A 18 -2.70 -30.97 22.26
N GLU A 19 -3.96 -31.36 22.45
CA GLU A 19 -5.12 -30.58 22.01
C GLU A 19 -5.19 -29.21 22.69
N ILE A 20 -4.92 -29.13 23.99
CA ILE A 20 -4.90 -27.86 24.72
C ILE A 20 -3.78 -26.94 24.23
N VAL A 21 -2.58 -27.49 23.96
CA VAL A 21 -1.47 -26.72 23.38
C VAL A 21 -1.88 -26.17 22.01
N ILE A 22 -2.48 -27.00 21.16
CA ILE A 22 -2.89 -26.62 19.80
C ILE A 22 -4.02 -25.60 19.84
N SER A 23 -5.02 -25.77 20.71
CA SER A 23 -6.15 -24.85 20.83
C SER A 23 -5.70 -23.48 21.31
N LYS A 24 -4.81 -23.41 22.31
CA LYS A 24 -4.20 -22.13 22.75
C LYS A 24 -3.41 -21.45 21.64
N VAL A 25 -2.65 -22.20 20.84
CA VAL A 25 -1.92 -21.63 19.70
C VAL A 25 -2.87 -21.17 18.59
N ARG A 26 -3.99 -21.86 18.36
CA ARG A 26 -4.94 -21.54 17.28
C ARG A 26 -5.95 -20.45 17.65
N LEU A 27 -6.12 -20.16 18.94
CA LEU A 27 -7.12 -19.23 19.47
C LEU A 27 -7.15 -17.90 18.72
N ASP A 28 -6.01 -17.23 18.63
CA ASP A 28 -5.89 -15.93 17.99
C ASP A 28 -4.44 -15.66 17.53
N ARG A 29 -4.19 -14.44 17.05
CA ARG A 29 -2.85 -13.99 16.68
C ARG A 29 -1.86 -14.06 17.85
N TYR A 30 -2.27 -13.67 19.06
CA TYR A 30 -1.39 -13.63 20.22
C TYR A 30 -0.97 -15.04 20.63
N GLY A 31 -1.88 -16.01 20.59
CA GLY A 31 -1.60 -17.43 20.80
C GLY A 31 -0.56 -17.98 19.82
N ARG A 32 -0.60 -17.57 18.55
CA ARG A 32 0.38 -17.96 17.52
C ARG A 32 1.76 -17.32 17.72
N GLU A 33 1.82 -16.16 18.38
CA GLU A 33 3.07 -15.41 18.59
C GLU A 33 3.77 -15.77 19.92
N LYS A 34 3.11 -16.47 20.85
CA LYS A 34 3.68 -16.89 22.14
C LYS A 34 4.93 -17.75 21.99
N SER A 35 5.88 -17.57 22.90
CA SER A 35 7.02 -18.47 23.01
C SER A 35 6.58 -19.81 23.62
N CYS A 36 7.36 -20.88 23.38
CA CYS A 36 7.09 -22.17 24.03
C CYS A 36 7.18 -22.07 25.56
N ALA A 37 7.95 -21.11 26.10
CA ALA A 37 8.04 -20.86 27.54
C ALA A 37 6.76 -20.20 28.07
N ASP A 38 6.22 -19.22 27.34
CA ASP A 38 4.96 -18.55 27.73
C ASP A 38 3.79 -19.54 27.70
N LEU A 39 3.73 -20.38 26.66
CA LEU A 39 2.72 -21.46 26.56
C LEU A 39 2.84 -22.45 27.72
N ALA A 40 4.07 -22.85 28.08
CA ALA A 40 4.29 -23.73 29.23
C ALA A 40 3.85 -23.07 30.55
N GLY A 41 4.15 -21.78 30.73
CA GLY A 41 3.72 -21.00 31.90
C GLY A 41 2.20 -20.87 32.00
N ASP A 42 1.51 -20.61 30.89
CA ASP A 42 0.05 -20.53 30.84
C ASP A 42 -0.62 -21.87 31.14
N LEU A 43 0.00 -22.98 30.71
CA LEU A 43 -0.49 -24.33 30.98
C LEU A 43 -0.25 -24.73 32.44
N SER A 44 0.88 -24.32 33.03
CA SER A 44 1.16 -24.54 34.45
C SER A 44 0.11 -23.87 35.35
N LYS A 45 -0.35 -22.66 34.98
CA LYS A 45 -1.47 -21.99 35.67
C LYS A 45 -2.80 -22.75 35.62
N LEU A 46 -2.96 -23.63 34.62
CA LEU A 46 -4.12 -24.51 34.46
C LEU A 46 -3.89 -25.91 35.07
N GLY A 47 -2.82 -26.09 35.85
CA GLY A 47 -2.45 -27.38 36.46
C GLY A 47 -1.67 -28.32 35.54
N ILE A 48 -1.35 -27.89 34.31
CA ILE A 48 -0.66 -28.71 33.30
C ILE A 48 0.83 -28.37 33.31
N ASN A 49 1.60 -29.13 34.09
CA ASN A 49 3.04 -28.91 34.25
C ASN A 49 3.87 -29.62 33.18
N ILE A 50 4.08 -28.92 32.06
CA ILE A 50 4.96 -29.33 30.96
C ILE A 50 6.08 -28.32 30.70
N SER A 51 7.22 -28.80 30.21
CA SER A 51 8.34 -27.92 29.86
C SER A 51 8.15 -27.24 28.50
N ALA A 52 8.83 -26.12 28.26
CA ALA A 52 8.88 -25.46 26.96
C ALA A 52 9.39 -26.39 25.84
N GLU A 53 10.29 -27.33 26.16
CA GLU A 53 10.75 -28.37 25.22
C GLU A 53 9.62 -29.33 24.83
N THR A 54 8.79 -29.72 25.80
CA THR A 54 7.62 -30.57 25.55
C THR A 54 6.63 -29.86 24.63
N VAL A 55 6.32 -28.59 24.90
CA VAL A 55 5.48 -27.75 24.02
C VAL A 55 6.06 -27.71 22.60
N ARG A 56 7.36 -27.47 22.44
CA ARG A 56 8.00 -27.42 21.11
C ARG A 56 7.88 -28.74 20.36
N ARG A 57 8.06 -29.88 21.03
CA ARG A 57 7.93 -31.21 20.43
C ARG A 57 6.51 -31.49 19.99
N ILE A 58 5.51 -31.15 20.83
CA ILE A 58 4.09 -31.25 20.49
C ILE A 58 3.81 -30.44 19.21
N LEU A 59 4.20 -29.16 19.19
CA LEU A 59 3.97 -28.29 18.03
C LEU A 59 4.63 -28.83 16.76
N LYS A 60 5.89 -29.28 16.83
CA LYS A 60 6.59 -29.88 15.68
C LYS A 60 5.90 -31.15 15.19
N LYS A 61 5.51 -32.05 16.11
CA LYS A 61 4.81 -33.30 15.79
C LYS A 61 3.45 -33.03 15.13
N SER A 62 2.76 -31.98 15.55
CA SER A 62 1.50 -31.51 14.96
C SER A 62 1.68 -30.64 13.70
N GLY A 63 2.88 -30.62 13.11
CA GLY A 63 3.16 -29.95 11.83
C GLY A 63 3.40 -28.44 11.89
N PHE A 64 3.40 -27.83 13.07
CA PHE A 64 3.69 -26.40 13.21
C PHE A 64 5.17 -26.10 12.93
N ARG A 65 5.41 -24.94 12.30
CA ARG A 65 6.75 -24.41 12.04
C ARG A 65 6.85 -23.00 12.58
N LYS A 66 8.00 -22.66 13.19
CA LYS A 66 8.29 -21.28 13.59
C LYS A 66 8.77 -20.51 12.37
N THR A 67 7.87 -19.73 11.78
CA THR A 67 8.12 -18.94 10.57
C THR A 67 7.85 -17.46 10.81
N LYS A 68 8.34 -16.59 9.92
CA LYS A 68 7.98 -15.17 9.94
C LYS A 68 6.49 -15.02 9.58
N PRO A 69 5.73 -14.11 10.24
CA PRO A 69 4.35 -13.83 9.86
C PRO A 69 4.25 -13.29 8.44
N THR A 70 3.20 -13.68 7.73
CA THR A 70 2.79 -13.01 6.49
C THR A 70 2.27 -11.61 6.83
N ARG A 71 2.73 -10.59 6.10
CA ARG A 71 2.28 -9.20 6.30
C ARG A 71 1.33 -8.83 5.17
N LYS A 72 0.16 -8.31 5.54
CA LYS A 72 -0.86 -7.76 4.65
C LYS A 72 -1.42 -6.47 5.26
N PRO A 73 -1.97 -5.55 4.46
CA PRO A 73 -2.64 -4.36 4.98
C PRO A 73 -3.80 -4.75 5.90
N GLY A 74 -3.97 -3.99 7.00
CA GLY A 74 -5.12 -4.16 7.89
C GLY A 74 -6.38 -3.58 7.25
N LEU A 75 -7.49 -4.32 7.28
CA LEU A 75 -8.77 -3.90 6.72
C LEU A 75 -9.81 -3.72 7.82
N THR A 76 -10.47 -2.56 7.85
CA THR A 76 -11.66 -2.35 8.69
C THR A 76 -12.89 -3.01 8.04
N PRO A 77 -13.99 -3.24 8.78
CA PRO A 77 -15.22 -3.77 8.18
C PRO A 77 -15.76 -2.90 7.03
N ALA A 78 -15.67 -1.58 7.15
CA ALA A 78 -16.06 -0.65 6.09
C ALA A 78 -15.17 -0.79 4.84
N MET A 79 -13.85 -0.97 5.02
CA MET A 79 -12.94 -1.22 3.90
C MET A 79 -13.26 -2.55 3.20
N LYS A 80 -13.52 -3.62 3.96
CA LYS A 80 -13.92 -4.92 3.38
C LYS A 80 -15.20 -4.79 2.56
N LYS A 81 -16.22 -4.10 3.08
CA LYS A 81 -17.47 -3.83 2.36
C LYS A 81 -17.22 -3.08 1.04
N ALA A 82 -16.50 -1.95 1.09
CA ALA A 82 -16.19 -1.17 -0.11
C ALA A 82 -15.37 -1.96 -1.15
N ARG A 83 -14.43 -2.80 -0.69
CA ARG A 83 -13.67 -3.71 -1.57
C ARG A 83 -14.56 -4.76 -2.22
N LEU A 84 -15.49 -5.34 -1.48
CA LEU A 84 -16.43 -6.34 -2.00
C LEU A 84 -17.36 -5.72 -3.04
N GLU A 85 -17.95 -4.56 -2.76
CA GLU A 85 -18.81 -3.83 -3.70
C GLU A 85 -18.05 -3.50 -4.98
N TRP A 86 -16.84 -2.94 -4.86
CA TRP A 86 -15.99 -2.62 -6.00
C TRP A 86 -15.65 -3.84 -6.86
N ALA A 87 -15.37 -4.98 -6.22
CA ALA A 87 -15.04 -6.25 -6.88
C ALA A 87 -16.26 -6.85 -7.58
N LEU A 88 -17.44 -6.81 -6.96
CA LEU A 88 -18.70 -7.29 -7.56
C LEU A 88 -19.11 -6.46 -8.78
N GLU A 89 -18.97 -5.12 -8.72
CA GLU A 89 -19.23 -4.23 -9.86
C GLU A 89 -18.37 -4.56 -11.09
N ARG A 90 -17.16 -5.10 -10.87
CA ARG A 90 -16.16 -5.35 -11.92
C ARG A 90 -15.89 -6.84 -12.14
N GLN A 91 -16.70 -7.73 -11.57
CA GLN A 91 -16.48 -9.18 -11.66
C GLN A 91 -16.55 -9.72 -13.10
N HIS A 92 -17.27 -9.02 -13.97
CA HIS A 92 -17.45 -9.38 -15.38
C HIS A 92 -16.56 -8.57 -16.32
N TRP A 93 -15.70 -7.68 -15.80
CA TRP A 93 -14.72 -6.98 -16.63
C TRP A 93 -13.74 -7.98 -17.23
N THR A 94 -13.64 -7.95 -18.56
CA THR A 94 -12.74 -8.77 -19.34
C THR A 94 -11.32 -8.23 -19.29
N ILE A 95 -10.36 -9.01 -19.78
CA ILE A 95 -8.98 -8.53 -19.95
C ILE A 95 -8.92 -7.28 -20.84
N GLU A 96 -9.82 -7.15 -21.83
CA GLU A 96 -9.87 -5.97 -22.69
C GLU A 96 -10.32 -4.71 -21.95
N ASP A 97 -11.17 -4.86 -20.94
CA ASP A 97 -11.53 -3.74 -20.06
C ASP A 97 -10.35 -3.30 -19.19
N TRP A 98 -9.62 -4.26 -18.59
CA TRP A 98 -8.44 -3.99 -17.76
C TRP A 98 -7.27 -3.39 -18.53
N LYS A 99 -7.21 -3.70 -19.82
CA LYS A 99 -6.28 -3.15 -20.79
C LYS A 99 -6.48 -1.64 -21.02
N ASN A 100 -7.69 -1.11 -20.80
CA ASN A 100 -7.97 0.33 -20.84
C ASN A 100 -7.46 1.08 -19.59
N VAL A 101 -6.99 0.39 -18.56
CA VAL A 101 -6.57 1.03 -17.30
C VAL A 101 -5.10 1.45 -17.36
N ILE A 102 -4.83 2.72 -17.05
CA ILE A 102 -3.50 3.22 -16.70
C ILE A 102 -3.30 3.00 -15.21
N TRP A 103 -2.26 2.24 -14.86
CA TRP A 103 -1.87 1.98 -13.48
C TRP A 103 -0.76 2.94 -13.09
N SER A 104 -0.94 3.67 -12.00
CA SER A 104 0.04 4.64 -11.49
C SER A 104 0.17 4.55 -9.98
N ASP A 105 1.37 4.79 -9.47
CA ASP A 105 1.66 4.73 -8.02
C ASP A 105 3.06 5.29 -7.71
N GLU A 106 3.33 5.47 -6.42
CA GLU A 106 4.62 5.84 -5.87
C GLU A 106 5.21 4.77 -4.95
N THR A 107 6.53 4.58 -5.02
CA THR A 107 7.28 3.86 -3.98
C THR A 107 8.33 4.75 -3.35
N SER A 108 8.48 4.63 -2.03
CA SER A 108 9.67 5.11 -1.34
C SER A 108 10.88 4.25 -1.69
N VAL A 109 12.02 4.91 -1.88
CA VAL A 109 13.31 4.27 -2.13
C VAL A 109 14.21 4.52 -0.94
N ILE A 110 14.78 3.43 -0.41
CA ILE A 110 15.74 3.47 0.68
C ILE A 110 17.13 3.11 0.15
N LEU A 111 18.12 4.00 0.25
CA LEU A 111 19.49 3.72 -0.18
C LEU A 111 20.09 2.59 0.65
N LEU A 112 21.00 1.85 0.02
CA LEU A 112 21.69 0.71 0.63
C LEU A 112 20.76 -0.42 1.13
N HIS A 113 19.44 -0.33 0.90
CA HIS A 113 18.47 -1.34 1.29
C HIS A 113 18.59 -2.58 0.42
N ARG A 114 19.24 -3.62 0.95
CA ARG A 114 19.29 -4.95 0.34
C ARG A 114 18.12 -5.80 0.83
N ARG A 115 17.59 -6.68 -0.03
CA ARG A 115 16.54 -7.63 0.38
C ARG A 115 17.13 -8.67 1.34
N GLY A 116 16.65 -8.69 2.58
CA GLY A 116 17.15 -9.56 3.66
C GLY A 116 17.74 -8.74 4.80
N GLY A 117 17.78 -9.31 6.02
CA GLY A 117 18.44 -8.63 7.14
C GLY A 117 19.91 -8.42 6.83
N TYR A 118 20.43 -7.21 7.10
CA TYR A 118 21.87 -6.96 7.01
C TYR A 118 22.61 -7.97 7.88
N ARG A 119 23.52 -8.71 7.27
CA ARG A 119 24.47 -9.55 8.00
C ARG A 119 25.78 -8.77 8.03
N ILE A 120 26.29 -8.57 9.22
CA ILE A 120 27.61 -7.99 9.46
C ILE A 120 28.50 -9.09 10.04
N TRP A 121 29.79 -9.00 9.77
CA TRP A 121 30.80 -9.80 10.45
C TRP A 121 31.18 -9.07 11.72
N ARG A 122 31.05 -9.72 12.86
CA ARG A 122 31.48 -9.21 14.17
C ARG A 122 31.69 -10.36 15.14
N THR A 123 32.57 -10.17 16.10
CA THR A 123 32.61 -10.98 17.32
C THR A 123 31.49 -10.55 18.29
N PRO A 124 31.14 -11.37 19.31
CA PRO A 124 30.17 -10.96 20.33
C PRO A 124 30.54 -9.68 21.10
N SER A 125 31.83 -9.43 21.34
CA SER A 125 32.32 -8.24 22.06
C SER A 125 32.18 -6.96 21.24
N GLU A 126 32.26 -7.02 19.91
CA GLU A 126 32.08 -5.89 19.00
C GLU A 126 30.61 -5.50 18.81
N ALA A 127 29.69 -6.10 19.57
CA ALA A 127 28.26 -5.95 19.32
C ALA A 127 27.76 -4.50 19.37
N TYR A 128 28.46 -3.64 20.13
CA TYR A 128 28.15 -2.23 20.30
C TYR A 128 29.22 -1.30 19.73
N SER A 129 30.20 -1.82 18.98
CA SER A 129 31.17 -0.99 18.27
C SER A 129 30.45 -0.14 17.22
N ARG A 130 30.82 1.14 17.09
CA ARG A 130 30.18 2.08 16.14
C ARG A 130 30.15 1.55 14.71
N SER A 131 31.19 0.83 14.29
CA SER A 131 31.29 0.16 12.98
C SER A 131 30.32 -1.02 12.79
N CYS A 132 29.84 -1.63 13.89
CA CYS A 132 28.88 -2.74 13.90
C CYS A 132 27.43 -2.29 14.15
N ILE A 133 27.21 -1.02 14.53
CA ILE A 133 25.88 -0.45 14.74
C ILE A 133 25.45 0.28 13.47
N ARG A 134 24.31 -0.11 12.92
CA ARG A 134 23.63 0.67 11.89
C ARG A 134 22.45 1.41 12.51
N GLU A 135 22.51 2.73 12.45
CA GLU A 135 21.41 3.58 12.92
C GLU A 135 20.14 3.30 12.11
N ARG A 136 19.01 3.29 12.81
CA ARG A 136 17.69 3.17 12.20
C ARG A 136 16.92 4.46 12.48
N TRP A 137 16.66 5.21 11.42
CA TRP A 137 15.80 6.39 11.45
C TRP A 137 14.39 5.99 11.04
N LYS A 138 13.36 6.45 11.78
CA LYS A 138 11.96 6.25 11.36
C LYS A 138 11.64 7.22 10.22
N GLY A 139 10.97 6.75 9.17
CA GLY A 139 10.52 7.61 8.06
C GLY A 139 11.63 8.08 7.10
N SER A 140 12.86 7.58 7.20
CA SER A 140 13.90 7.91 6.24
C SER A 140 13.66 7.18 4.91
N SER A 141 13.22 7.93 3.90
CA SER A 141 13.37 7.57 2.49
C SER A 141 14.27 8.60 1.84
N GLU A 142 15.15 8.18 0.94
CA GLU A 142 16.06 9.10 0.29
C GLU A 142 15.40 9.87 -0.85
N PHE A 143 14.43 9.22 -1.50
CA PHE A 143 13.52 9.82 -2.47
C PHE A 143 12.27 8.93 -2.66
N MET A 144 11.25 9.50 -3.28
CA MET A 144 10.11 8.76 -3.82
C MET A 144 10.24 8.64 -5.33
N PHE A 145 9.75 7.54 -5.88
CA PHE A 145 9.72 7.28 -7.31
C PHE A 145 8.27 7.06 -7.74
N TRP A 146 7.83 7.78 -8.77
CA TRP A 146 6.53 7.61 -9.41
C TRP A 146 6.71 6.98 -10.79
N GLY A 147 5.73 6.18 -11.22
CA GLY A 147 5.64 5.73 -12.60
C GLY A 147 4.21 5.34 -12.96
N CYS A 148 3.95 5.22 -14.26
CA CYS A 148 2.68 4.68 -14.74
C CYS A 148 2.85 3.82 -16.00
N PHE A 149 1.91 2.91 -16.25
CA PHE A 149 1.88 2.14 -17.50
C PHE A 149 0.46 1.66 -17.83
N THR A 150 0.27 1.24 -19.08
CA THR A 150 -0.89 0.45 -19.53
C THR A 150 -0.44 -0.96 -19.93
N TYR A 151 -1.38 -1.77 -20.37
CA TYR A 151 -1.08 -3.10 -20.92
C TYR A 151 -0.20 -3.06 -22.17
N ASP A 152 -0.30 -2.03 -23.02
CA ASP A 152 0.47 -1.96 -24.28
C ASP A 152 1.70 -1.07 -24.17
N LYS A 153 1.65 -0.03 -23.33
CA LYS A 153 2.67 1.02 -23.28
C LYS A 153 3.23 1.18 -21.88
N LYS A 154 4.55 1.28 -21.80
CA LYS A 154 5.21 1.79 -20.60
C LYS A 154 5.16 3.31 -20.61
N GLY A 155 4.66 3.88 -19.52
CA GLY A 155 4.53 5.33 -19.37
C GLY A 155 5.76 6.00 -18.75
N PRO A 156 5.65 7.32 -18.52
CA PRO A 156 6.69 8.12 -17.88
C PRO A 156 6.95 7.67 -16.43
N CYS A 157 8.10 8.10 -15.91
CA CYS A 157 8.47 7.97 -14.51
C CYS A 157 9.08 9.26 -13.97
N HIS A 158 9.03 9.46 -12.66
CA HIS A 158 9.52 10.66 -12.00
C HIS A 158 10.23 10.32 -10.69
N CYS A 159 11.40 10.91 -10.46
CA CYS A 159 12.09 10.85 -9.18
C CYS A 159 11.84 12.14 -8.41
N TRP A 160 11.22 12.04 -7.25
CA TRP A 160 10.94 13.20 -6.40
C TRP A 160 12.23 13.76 -5.79
N ILE A 161 12.50 15.02 -6.09
CA ILE A 161 13.61 15.79 -5.51
C ILE A 161 13.05 16.71 -4.41
N PRO A 162 13.81 17.02 -3.35
CA PRO A 162 13.41 18.05 -2.39
C PRO A 162 13.20 19.40 -3.06
N GLU A 163 12.10 20.10 -2.74
CA GLU A 163 11.88 21.46 -3.22
C GLU A 163 12.90 22.43 -2.62
N THR A 164 13.38 23.33 -3.46
CA THR A 164 14.11 24.53 -3.07
C THR A 164 13.18 25.54 -2.37
N VAL A 165 13.77 26.49 -1.65
CA VAL A 165 13.01 27.58 -1.00
C VAL A 165 12.31 28.45 -2.04
N ALA A 166 12.92 28.64 -3.21
CA ALA A 166 12.34 29.41 -4.30
C ALA A 166 11.08 28.73 -4.87
N GLU A 167 11.15 27.42 -5.17
CA GLU A 167 10.00 26.65 -5.66
C GLU A 167 8.83 26.66 -4.66
N LYS A 168 9.12 26.64 -3.35
CA LYS A 168 8.08 26.75 -2.33
C LYS A 168 7.38 28.11 -2.37
N ARG A 169 8.14 29.21 -2.46
CA ARG A 169 7.57 30.56 -2.56
C ARG A 169 6.76 30.74 -3.84
N GLU A 170 7.25 30.22 -4.95
CA GLU A 170 6.53 30.26 -6.23
C GLU A 170 5.21 29.48 -6.15
N ALA A 171 5.25 28.28 -5.53
CA ALA A 171 4.05 27.50 -5.29
C ALA A 171 3.03 28.22 -4.41
N ASP A 172 3.47 28.86 -3.32
CA ASP A 172 2.58 29.61 -2.43
C ASP A 172 1.91 30.78 -3.17
N LYS A 173 2.69 31.54 -3.93
CA LYS A 173 2.17 32.64 -4.77
C LYS A 173 1.15 32.13 -5.80
N ALA A 174 1.50 31.07 -6.54
CA ALA A 174 0.60 30.53 -7.55
C ALA A 174 -0.71 29.96 -6.97
N ILE A 175 -0.68 29.48 -5.72
CA ILE A 175 -1.89 29.05 -5.01
C ILE A 175 -2.72 30.24 -4.54
N GLU A 176 -2.09 31.34 -4.13
CA GLU A 176 -2.78 32.61 -3.89
C GLU A 176 -3.47 33.13 -5.15
N ASP A 177 -2.75 33.20 -6.27
CA ASP A 177 -3.31 33.63 -7.56
C ASP A 177 -4.51 32.76 -7.98
N LEU A 178 -4.44 31.43 -7.77
CA LEU A 178 -5.56 30.52 -8.03
C LEU A 178 -6.73 30.75 -7.08
N ASN A 179 -6.45 31.01 -5.80
CA ASN A 179 -7.48 31.29 -4.80
C ASN A 179 -8.25 32.57 -5.13
N GLU A 180 -7.59 33.61 -5.64
CA GLU A 180 -8.25 34.86 -6.07
C GLU A 180 -9.24 34.62 -7.21
N VAL A 181 -8.91 33.73 -8.15
CA VAL A 181 -9.81 33.35 -9.25
C VAL A 181 -10.95 32.46 -8.78
N LEU A 182 -10.69 31.55 -7.83
CA LEU A 182 -11.67 30.56 -7.35
C LEU A 182 -12.66 31.12 -6.33
N GLU A 183 -12.27 32.10 -5.52
CA GLU A 183 -13.10 32.61 -4.43
C GLU A 183 -14.48 33.12 -4.91
N PRO A 184 -14.59 33.93 -5.99
CA PRO A 184 -15.88 34.38 -6.48
C PRO A 184 -16.78 33.22 -6.92
N GLU A 185 -16.23 32.27 -7.68
CA GLU A 185 -16.97 31.10 -8.18
C GLU A 185 -17.50 30.22 -7.04
N LEU A 186 -16.64 29.92 -6.06
CA LEU A 186 -17.00 29.09 -4.92
C LEU A 186 -18.00 29.79 -3.98
N ARG A 187 -17.88 31.12 -3.85
CA ARG A 187 -18.84 31.92 -3.10
C ARG A 187 -20.22 31.87 -3.73
N GLU A 188 -20.32 32.07 -5.04
CA GLU A 188 -21.59 32.00 -5.76
C GLU A 188 -22.23 30.61 -5.62
N GLN A 189 -21.46 29.54 -5.83
CA GLN A 189 -21.93 28.16 -5.63
C GLN A 189 -22.45 27.92 -4.21
N TRP A 190 -21.76 28.47 -3.21
CA TRP A 190 -22.18 28.37 -1.82
C TRP A 190 -23.47 29.17 -1.55
N GLU A 191 -23.59 30.39 -2.07
CA GLU A 191 -24.78 31.23 -1.92
C GLU A 191 -26.01 30.55 -2.54
N LEU A 192 -25.88 29.98 -3.74
CA LEU A 192 -26.93 29.19 -4.41
C LEU A 192 -27.32 27.96 -3.59
N THR A 193 -26.34 27.16 -3.16
CA THR A 193 -26.61 25.93 -2.40
C THR A 193 -27.30 26.23 -1.06
N ASN A 194 -26.87 27.29 -0.36
CA ASN A 194 -27.51 27.69 0.89
C ASN A 194 -28.89 28.33 0.67
N GLY A 195 -29.07 29.06 -0.44
CA GLY A 195 -30.37 29.58 -0.86
C GLY A 195 -31.38 28.46 -1.10
N MET A 196 -31.01 27.44 -1.88
CA MET A 196 -31.86 26.28 -2.16
C MET A 196 -32.21 25.48 -0.88
N ARG A 197 -31.21 25.19 -0.03
CA ARG A 197 -31.45 24.49 1.25
C ARG A 197 -32.46 25.19 2.15
N ARG A 198 -32.61 26.52 2.02
CA ARG A 198 -33.55 27.32 2.79
C ARG A 198 -34.96 27.35 2.21
N MET A 199 -35.12 27.05 0.93
CA MET A 199 -36.45 26.87 0.33
C MET A 199 -37.09 25.56 0.80
N ASP A 200 -36.30 24.51 1.07
CA ASP A 200 -36.78 23.18 1.46
C ASP A 200 -36.98 22.95 2.98
N LEU A 201 -36.61 23.89 3.85
CA LEU A 201 -36.74 23.75 5.31
C LEU A 201 -37.87 24.64 5.86
N ARG A 202 -38.71 24.06 6.74
CA ARG A 202 -39.52 24.86 7.69
C ARG A 202 -38.57 25.84 8.38
N GLN A 203 -38.95 27.12 8.50
CA GLN A 203 -38.12 28.19 9.06
C GLN A 203 -37.57 27.79 10.44
N THR A 204 -36.39 27.16 10.48
CA THR A 204 -35.72 26.79 11.71
C THR A 204 -35.07 28.03 12.30
N PRO A 205 -35.38 28.42 13.54
CA PRO A 205 -34.76 29.56 14.18
C PRO A 205 -33.24 29.36 14.29
N GLY A 206 -32.44 30.28 13.75
CA GLY A 206 -30.99 30.17 13.79
C GLY A 206 -30.28 31.32 13.10
N ARG A 207 -29.01 31.56 13.47
CA ARG A 207 -28.17 32.61 12.87
C ARG A 207 -27.91 32.27 11.40
N GLN A 208 -28.02 33.27 10.52
CA GLN A 208 -27.73 33.05 9.10
C GLN A 208 -26.26 32.70 8.90
N PRO A 209 -25.93 31.64 8.13
CA PRO A 209 -24.56 31.32 7.83
C PRO A 209 -23.97 32.43 6.98
N GLN A 210 -22.71 32.76 7.23
CA GLN A 210 -21.97 33.79 6.50
C GLN A 210 -20.84 33.12 5.72
N TRP A 211 -20.63 33.55 4.48
CA TRP A 211 -19.50 33.08 3.67
C TRP A 211 -18.17 33.41 4.36
N ARG A 212 -17.26 32.45 4.34
CA ARG A 212 -15.86 32.62 4.75
C ARG A 212 -15.01 31.76 3.85
N PHE A 213 -13.99 32.33 3.21
CA PHE A 213 -13.10 31.56 2.36
C PHE A 213 -11.98 30.87 3.17
N ASN A 214 -12.11 29.56 3.33
CA ASN A 214 -11.23 28.71 4.14
C ASN A 214 -11.20 27.28 3.55
N ASN A 215 -10.40 26.38 4.13
CA ASN A 215 -10.20 25.03 3.57
C ASN A 215 -11.49 24.21 3.44
N GLN A 216 -12.50 24.45 4.28
CA GLN A 216 -13.79 23.74 4.20
C GLN A 216 -14.68 24.28 3.07
N THR A 217 -14.52 25.56 2.73
CA THR A 217 -15.25 26.24 1.65
C THR A 217 -14.45 26.30 0.34
N GLY A 218 -13.35 25.55 0.25
CA GLY A 218 -12.59 25.35 -0.97
C GLY A 218 -11.33 26.22 -1.11
N LYS A 219 -10.89 26.95 -0.06
CA LYS A 219 -9.58 27.62 -0.11
C LYS A 219 -8.47 26.59 -0.29
N LEU A 220 -7.68 26.77 -1.33
CA LEU A 220 -6.51 25.95 -1.62
C LEU A 220 -5.40 26.29 -0.63
N SER A 221 -4.77 25.25 -0.07
CA SER A 221 -3.58 25.38 0.77
C SER A 221 -2.71 24.14 0.67
N ARG A 222 -1.42 24.29 0.96
CA ARG A 222 -0.46 23.19 1.02
C ARG A 222 -0.34 22.67 2.44
N THR A 223 -0.05 21.38 2.58
CA THR A 223 0.21 20.78 3.89
C THR A 223 1.68 20.95 4.25
N SER A 224 1.97 21.38 5.48
CA SER A 224 3.34 21.48 6.00
C SER A 224 3.91 20.14 6.51
N ARG A 225 3.09 19.09 6.57
CA ARG A 225 3.52 17.76 7.01
C ARG A 225 4.21 17.08 5.83
N GLY A 226 5.49 16.74 5.99
CA GLY A 226 6.33 16.24 4.89
C GLY A 226 5.70 15.11 4.07
N GLY A 227 6.04 15.05 2.78
CA GLY A 227 5.43 14.16 1.79
C GLY A 227 5.29 14.86 0.44
N ILE A 228 4.57 14.24 -0.50
CA ILE A 228 4.10 14.88 -1.73
C ILE A 228 2.68 15.38 -1.46
N ASP A 229 2.46 16.68 -1.58
CA ASP A 229 1.12 17.26 -1.51
C ASP A 229 0.43 17.28 -2.88
N TRP A 230 -0.84 17.65 -2.90
CA TRP A 230 -1.65 17.71 -4.12
C TRP A 230 -1.07 18.67 -5.18
N TRP A 231 -0.46 19.79 -4.75
CA TRP A 231 0.09 20.80 -5.65
C TRP A 231 1.31 20.26 -6.38
N ARG A 232 2.25 19.69 -5.62
CA ARG A 232 3.44 19.05 -6.19
C ARG A 232 3.07 17.90 -7.11
N TYR A 233 2.13 17.06 -6.69
CA TYR A 233 1.61 15.98 -7.53
C TYR A 233 1.05 16.54 -8.83
N GLN A 234 0.23 17.58 -8.76
CA GLN A 234 -0.37 18.19 -9.93
C GLN A 234 0.68 18.75 -10.90
N LYS A 235 1.66 19.50 -10.37
CA LYS A 235 2.68 20.22 -11.15
C LYS A 235 3.74 19.31 -11.74
N HIS A 236 4.15 18.25 -11.04
CA HIS A 236 5.24 17.38 -11.50
C HIS A 236 4.75 16.08 -12.13
N ILE A 237 3.55 15.61 -11.79
CA ILE A 237 3.02 14.33 -12.27
C ILE A 237 1.80 14.54 -13.13
N LEU A 238 0.72 15.08 -12.57
CA LEU A 238 -0.59 15.03 -13.22
C LEU A 238 -0.58 15.76 -14.57
N ILE A 239 -0.26 17.05 -14.56
CA ILE A 239 -0.29 17.91 -15.75
C ILE A 239 0.80 17.54 -16.78
N PRO A 240 2.09 17.41 -16.40
CA PRO A 240 3.14 17.21 -17.41
C PRO A 240 3.34 15.75 -17.85
N ASN A 241 2.92 14.76 -17.06
CA ASN A 241 3.23 13.36 -17.32
C ASN A 241 1.98 12.48 -17.50
N LEU A 242 1.12 12.41 -16.48
CA LEU A 242 0.02 11.44 -16.44
C LEU A 242 -1.09 11.78 -17.42
N LEU A 243 -1.55 13.04 -17.47
CA LEU A 243 -2.62 13.46 -18.38
C LEU A 243 -2.22 13.41 -19.86
N PRO A 244 -1.03 13.87 -20.29
CA PRO A 244 -0.58 13.69 -21.66
C PRO A 244 -0.46 12.22 -22.05
N PHE A 245 0.09 11.39 -21.17
CA PHE A 245 0.19 9.95 -21.41
C PHE A 245 -1.19 9.29 -21.51
N ALA A 246 -2.17 9.74 -20.70
CA ALA A 246 -3.54 9.26 -20.77
C ALA A 246 -4.21 9.61 -22.10
N LYS A 247 -4.01 10.84 -22.59
CA LYS A 247 -4.50 11.26 -23.91
C LYS A 247 -3.84 10.48 -25.05
N GLU A 248 -2.55 10.18 -24.93
CA GLU A 248 -1.85 9.35 -25.92
C GLU A 248 -2.39 7.91 -25.93
N CYS A 249 -2.61 7.30 -24.77
CA CYS A 249 -3.20 5.97 -24.67
C CYS A 249 -4.65 5.94 -25.19
N ALA A 250 -5.39 7.04 -25.02
CA ALA A 250 -6.76 7.16 -25.48
C ALA A 250 -6.91 7.12 -27.02
N ILE A 251 -5.84 7.41 -27.77
CA ILE A 251 -5.82 7.28 -29.25
C ILE A 251 -6.03 5.82 -29.66
N ASP A 252 -5.33 4.89 -29.01
CA ASP A 252 -5.43 3.46 -29.30
C ASP A 252 -6.60 2.80 -28.55
N ARG A 253 -6.92 3.32 -27.35
CA ARG A 253 -7.99 2.82 -26.47
C ARG A 253 -8.91 3.95 -26.00
N PRO A 254 -9.99 4.28 -26.73
CA PRO A 254 -10.85 5.43 -26.42
C PRO A 254 -11.45 5.43 -25.01
N ASN A 255 -11.65 4.25 -24.41
CA ASN A 255 -12.18 4.09 -23.06
C ASN A 255 -11.09 4.10 -21.98
N THR A 256 -9.94 4.72 -22.25
CA THR A 256 -8.81 4.78 -21.31
C THR A 256 -9.21 5.47 -20.01
N ILE A 257 -8.92 4.83 -18.87
CA ILE A 257 -9.19 5.35 -17.54
C ILE A 257 -7.93 5.28 -16.66
N VAL A 258 -7.75 6.29 -15.80
CA VAL A 258 -6.58 6.39 -14.91
C VAL A 258 -6.90 5.83 -13.54
N GLN A 259 -6.07 4.90 -13.06
CA GLN A 259 -6.08 4.42 -11.69
C GLN A 259 -5.03 5.16 -10.86
N GLU A 260 -5.50 5.71 -9.75
CA GLU A 260 -4.69 6.25 -8.64
C GLU A 260 -5.26 5.69 -7.34
N ASP A 261 -4.44 5.63 -6.30
CA ASP A 261 -4.94 5.30 -4.97
C ASP A 261 -5.66 6.50 -4.34
N ASN A 262 -6.25 6.30 -3.15
CA ASN A 262 -6.95 7.35 -2.43
C ASN A 262 -6.01 8.16 -1.50
N ALA A 263 -4.72 8.29 -1.82
CA ALA A 263 -3.82 9.14 -1.06
C ALA A 263 -4.32 10.60 -1.04
N PRO A 264 -4.07 11.37 0.03
CA PRO A 264 -4.59 12.73 0.16
C PRO A 264 -4.26 13.66 -1.01
N ALA A 265 -3.11 13.47 -1.68
CA ALA A 265 -2.73 14.25 -2.86
C ALA A 265 -3.62 13.96 -4.08
N HIS A 266 -4.06 12.71 -4.25
CA HIS A 266 -4.91 12.24 -5.36
C HIS A 266 -6.40 12.47 -5.08
N ALA A 267 -6.80 12.40 -3.82
CA ALA A 267 -8.17 12.62 -3.36
C ALA A 267 -8.52 14.11 -3.15
N HIS A 268 -7.55 15.01 -3.31
CA HIS A 268 -7.80 16.45 -3.18
C HIS A 268 -8.82 16.91 -4.24
N TRP A 269 -9.85 17.64 -3.80
CA TRP A 269 -11.00 18.01 -4.63
C TRP A 269 -10.60 18.76 -5.92
N PHE A 270 -9.53 19.55 -5.85
CA PHE A 270 -9.05 20.31 -7.01
C PHE A 270 -8.49 19.41 -8.12
N GLN A 271 -7.98 18.21 -7.80
CA GLN A 271 -7.55 17.27 -8.83
C GLN A 271 -8.71 16.87 -9.73
N LYS A 272 -9.93 16.73 -9.17
CA LYS A 272 -11.12 16.42 -9.97
C LYS A 272 -11.35 17.48 -11.05
N ARG A 273 -11.26 18.77 -10.71
CA ARG A 273 -11.39 19.87 -11.69
C ARG A 273 -10.35 19.79 -12.79
N VAL A 274 -9.11 19.40 -12.45
CA VAL A 274 -8.03 19.24 -13.44
C VAL A 274 -8.32 18.05 -14.37
N TYR A 275 -8.73 16.90 -13.84
CA TYR A 275 -9.12 15.75 -14.65
C TYR A 275 -10.32 16.08 -15.57
N ASP A 276 -11.34 16.76 -15.04
CA ASP A 276 -12.52 17.19 -15.79
C ASP A 276 -12.14 18.15 -16.93
N PHE A 277 -11.29 19.15 -16.65
CA PHE A 277 -10.78 20.09 -17.66
C PHE A 277 -9.99 19.39 -18.77
N HIS A 278 -9.19 18.38 -18.42
CA HIS A 278 -8.42 17.61 -19.38
C HIS A 278 -9.22 16.49 -20.07
N GLN A 279 -10.48 16.28 -19.68
CA GLN A 279 -11.37 15.23 -20.18
C GLN A 279 -10.78 13.82 -20.03
N VAL A 280 -10.11 13.55 -18.90
CA VAL A 280 -9.52 12.24 -18.59
C VAL A 280 -10.32 11.60 -17.47
N GLN A 281 -10.78 10.37 -17.69
CA GLN A 281 -11.58 9.63 -16.72
C GLN A 281 -10.70 8.96 -15.67
N ARG A 282 -11.21 8.88 -14.44
CA ARG A 282 -10.57 8.18 -13.32
C ARG A 282 -11.35 6.93 -12.96
N LEU A 283 -10.62 5.86 -12.66
CA LEU A 283 -11.17 4.66 -12.06
C LEU A 283 -11.50 4.93 -10.59
N LEU A 284 -12.78 4.83 -10.21
CA LEU A 284 -13.16 4.79 -8.80
C LEU A 284 -12.39 3.64 -8.12
N TRP A 285 -11.73 3.92 -6.99
CA TRP A 285 -10.80 2.97 -6.37
C TRP A 285 -11.20 2.59 -4.95
N CYS A 286 -11.14 1.30 -4.63
CA CYS A 286 -11.42 0.81 -3.28
C CYS A 286 -10.24 1.07 -2.32
N PRO A 287 -10.51 1.39 -1.04
CA PRO A 287 -9.47 1.77 -0.09
C PRO A 287 -8.56 0.60 0.30
N ASN A 288 -7.27 0.90 0.48
CA ASN A 288 -6.25 0.00 1.02
C ASN A 288 -6.11 -1.33 0.26
N SER A 289 -6.04 -1.24 -1.08
CA SER A 289 -6.04 -2.38 -2.00
C SER A 289 -4.82 -2.48 -2.92
N PRO A 290 -3.60 -2.60 -2.36
CA PRO A 290 -2.39 -2.77 -3.17
C PRO A 290 -2.38 -4.10 -3.95
N ASP A 291 -3.14 -5.09 -3.51
CA ASP A 291 -3.33 -6.37 -4.19
C ASP A 291 -4.08 -6.26 -5.52
N LEU A 292 -4.85 -5.18 -5.72
CA LEU A 292 -5.55 -4.87 -6.96
C LEU A 292 -4.76 -3.90 -7.85
N ASN A 293 -3.70 -3.26 -7.35
CA ASN A 293 -2.94 -2.31 -8.15
C ASN A 293 -1.83 -3.03 -8.94
N ALA A 294 -1.98 -3.10 -10.27
CA ALA A 294 -1.07 -3.87 -11.13
C ALA A 294 0.38 -3.33 -11.13
N ILE A 295 0.62 -2.08 -10.69
CA ILE A 295 1.97 -1.50 -10.61
C ILE A 295 2.74 -1.94 -9.36
N GLU A 296 2.08 -2.34 -8.27
CA GLU A 296 2.73 -2.70 -7.01
C GLU A 296 3.81 -3.80 -7.13
N PRO A 297 3.59 -4.89 -7.92
CA PRO A 297 4.62 -5.88 -8.22
C PRO A 297 5.90 -5.29 -8.87
N THR A 298 5.77 -4.18 -9.59
CA THR A 298 6.87 -3.49 -10.28
C THR A 298 7.91 -3.02 -9.28
N TRP A 299 7.48 -2.48 -8.15
CA TRP A 299 8.39 -1.98 -7.11
C TRP A 299 9.26 -3.08 -6.53
N PHE A 300 8.72 -4.28 -6.36
CA PHE A 300 9.52 -5.45 -5.95
C PHE A 300 10.53 -5.87 -7.01
N TRP A 301 10.13 -5.84 -8.29
CA TRP A 301 11.02 -6.14 -9.41
C TRP A 301 12.15 -5.11 -9.51
N MET A 302 11.85 -3.82 -9.47
CA MET A 302 12.83 -2.73 -9.54
C MET A 302 13.79 -2.76 -8.35
N LYS A 303 13.28 -2.91 -7.12
CA LYS A 303 14.13 -3.05 -5.92
C LYS A 303 15.10 -4.23 -6.05
N ARG A 304 14.68 -5.33 -6.68
CA ARG A 304 15.55 -6.49 -6.95
C ARG A 304 16.56 -6.21 -8.06
N HIS A 305 16.14 -5.58 -9.14
CA HIS A 305 16.98 -5.29 -10.30
C HIS A 305 18.08 -4.29 -9.97
N THR A 306 17.71 -3.17 -9.33
CA THR A 306 18.62 -2.10 -8.90
C THR A 306 19.64 -2.53 -7.84
N THR A 307 19.39 -3.63 -7.12
CA THR A 307 20.30 -4.13 -6.07
C THR A 307 21.06 -5.40 -6.48
N LYS A 308 20.84 -5.91 -7.70
CA LYS A 308 21.45 -7.16 -8.21
C LYS A 308 22.99 -7.13 -8.18
N LYS A 309 23.59 -5.99 -8.52
CA LYS A 309 25.06 -5.77 -8.53
C LYS A 309 25.58 -5.05 -7.27
N GLY A 310 24.77 -5.02 -6.21
CA GLY A 310 24.99 -4.17 -5.03
C GLY A 310 24.07 -2.96 -5.03
N ALA A 311 23.68 -2.51 -3.85
CA ALA A 311 22.80 -1.36 -3.71
C ALA A 311 23.54 -0.04 -4.05
N PRO A 312 22.85 0.94 -4.67
CA PRO A 312 23.42 2.25 -4.95
C PRO A 312 24.00 2.91 -3.69
N LYS A 313 25.17 3.54 -3.82
CA LYS A 313 25.91 4.13 -2.69
C LYS A 313 25.49 5.56 -2.36
N ASN A 314 24.91 6.28 -3.31
CA ASN A 314 24.45 7.66 -3.15
C ASN A 314 23.17 7.91 -3.95
N LYS A 315 22.54 9.08 -3.73
CA LYS A 315 21.26 9.45 -4.34
C LYS A 315 21.32 9.52 -5.87
N ALA A 316 22.35 10.15 -6.43
CA ALA A 316 22.50 10.30 -7.88
C ALA A 316 22.59 8.94 -8.59
N GLN A 317 23.43 8.02 -8.09
CA GLN A 317 23.50 6.65 -8.61
C GLN A 317 22.17 5.91 -8.49
N ALA A 318 21.43 6.13 -7.40
CA ALA A 318 20.13 5.51 -7.22
C ALA A 318 19.10 6.05 -8.20
N TYR A 319 19.08 7.36 -8.47
CA TYR A 319 18.19 7.96 -9.48
C TYR A 319 18.44 7.35 -10.85
N THR A 320 19.70 7.30 -11.28
CA THR A 320 20.06 6.68 -12.56
C THR A 320 19.68 5.21 -12.58
N ALA A 321 20.02 4.44 -11.55
CA ALA A 321 19.70 3.01 -11.49
C ALA A 321 18.19 2.74 -11.54
N TRP A 322 17.37 3.54 -10.85
CA TRP A 322 15.92 3.40 -10.87
C TRP A 322 15.30 3.79 -12.20
N LYS A 323 15.74 4.90 -12.83
CA LYS A 323 15.31 5.28 -14.18
C LYS A 323 15.71 4.22 -15.22
N THR A 324 16.95 3.71 -15.16
CA THR A 324 17.40 2.61 -16.03
C THR A 324 16.57 1.36 -15.81
N ALA A 325 16.32 0.96 -14.55
CA ALA A 325 15.48 -0.20 -14.26
C ALA A 325 14.05 -0.03 -14.80
N TRP A 326 13.47 1.16 -14.69
CA TRP A 326 12.16 1.45 -15.30
C TRP A 326 12.23 1.30 -16.83
N ASN A 327 13.25 1.87 -17.48
CA ASN A 327 13.43 1.77 -18.92
C ASN A 327 13.71 0.34 -19.42
N GLU A 328 14.31 -0.51 -18.59
CA GLU A 328 14.54 -1.94 -18.89
C GLU A 328 13.37 -2.85 -18.49
N LEU A 329 12.35 -2.33 -17.80
CA LEU A 329 11.18 -3.11 -17.41
C LEU A 329 10.48 -3.67 -18.67
N PRO A 330 10.40 -5.00 -18.84
CA PRO A 330 9.80 -5.60 -20.02
C PRO A 330 8.28 -5.48 -20.03
N GLN A 331 7.69 -5.14 -21.18
CA GLN A 331 6.23 -5.02 -21.32
C GLN A 331 5.49 -6.31 -20.99
N GLN A 332 6.07 -7.48 -21.29
CA GLN A 332 5.46 -8.78 -20.96
C GLN A 332 5.29 -9.00 -19.45
N ARG A 333 6.12 -8.35 -18.61
CA ARG A 333 5.95 -8.40 -17.15
C ARG A 333 4.73 -7.59 -16.72
N ILE A 334 4.56 -6.41 -17.30
CA ILE A 334 3.42 -5.51 -17.07
C ILE A 334 2.12 -6.23 -17.44
N GLN A 335 2.06 -6.79 -18.65
CA GLN A 335 0.92 -7.55 -19.16
C GLN A 335 0.55 -8.68 -18.20
N ALA A 336 1.54 -9.50 -17.78
CA ALA A 336 1.33 -10.60 -16.85
C ALA A 336 0.96 -10.18 -15.42
N TRP A 337 1.08 -8.90 -15.04
CA TRP A 337 0.57 -8.36 -13.77
C TRP A 337 -0.87 -7.89 -13.92
N ILE A 338 -1.21 -7.20 -15.02
CA ILE A 338 -2.57 -6.76 -15.33
C ILE A 338 -3.50 -7.96 -15.54
N GLU A 339 -3.03 -9.02 -16.20
CA GLU A 339 -3.79 -10.26 -16.43
C GLU A 339 -4.21 -10.99 -15.15
N ARG A 340 -3.61 -10.65 -13.99
CA ARG A 340 -3.97 -11.26 -12.70
C ARG A 340 -5.12 -10.54 -12.00
N ILE A 341 -5.48 -9.33 -12.42
CA ILE A 341 -6.51 -8.54 -11.75
C ILE A 341 -7.86 -9.28 -11.66
N PRO A 342 -8.36 -9.95 -12.72
CA PRO A 342 -9.60 -10.73 -12.61
C PRO A 342 -9.53 -11.83 -11.56
N TRP A 343 -8.38 -12.51 -11.44
CA TRP A 343 -8.18 -13.53 -10.43
C TRP A 343 -8.19 -12.94 -9.01
N HIS A 344 -7.52 -11.80 -8.80
CA HIS A 344 -7.56 -11.08 -7.52
C HIS A 344 -9.00 -10.68 -7.14
N ILE A 345 -9.79 -10.20 -8.09
CA ILE A 345 -11.20 -9.87 -7.88
C ILE A 345 -12.00 -11.09 -7.40
N GLN A 346 -11.83 -12.24 -8.03
CA GLN A 346 -12.49 -13.48 -7.60
C GLN A 346 -12.09 -13.88 -6.17
N GLN A 347 -10.82 -13.75 -5.81
CA GLN A 347 -10.36 -14.03 -4.45
C GLN A 347 -10.95 -13.07 -3.42
N ILE A 348 -11.05 -11.78 -3.75
CA ILE A 348 -11.67 -10.77 -2.88
C ILE A 348 -13.15 -11.10 -2.65
N ILE A 349 -13.88 -11.47 -3.71
CA ILE A 349 -15.28 -11.89 -3.60
C ILE A 349 -15.39 -13.13 -2.70
N ALA A 350 -14.56 -14.16 -2.92
CA ALA A 350 -14.54 -15.37 -2.11
C ALA A 350 -14.21 -15.10 -0.64
N CYS A 351 -13.37 -14.11 -0.35
CA CYS A 351 -13.02 -13.67 1.00
C CYS A 351 -13.98 -12.61 1.58
N GLY A 352 -15.11 -12.31 0.93
CA GLY A 352 -16.08 -11.31 1.40
C GLY A 352 -15.47 -9.91 1.56
N GLY A 353 -14.62 -9.49 0.62
CA GLY A 353 -13.89 -8.22 0.67
C GLY A 353 -12.55 -8.27 1.41
N GLY A 354 -12.24 -9.42 2.00
CA GLY A 354 -10.99 -9.69 2.70
C GLY A 354 -9.76 -9.77 1.81
N ASN A 355 -8.59 -9.95 2.44
CA ASN A 355 -7.31 -10.12 1.76
C ASN A 355 -6.61 -11.43 2.19
N GLU A 356 -7.34 -12.37 2.78
CA GLU A 356 -6.85 -13.62 3.36
C GLU A 356 -6.53 -14.71 2.31
N TYR A 357 -5.96 -14.32 1.17
CA TYR A 357 -5.55 -15.19 0.07
C TYR A 357 -4.08 -14.96 -0.33
N GLN A 358 -3.47 -15.91 -1.05
CA GLN A 358 -2.07 -15.80 -1.45
C GLN A 358 -1.92 -14.88 -2.67
N GLU A 359 -1.03 -13.89 -2.65
CA GLU A 359 -0.80 -13.05 -3.84
C GLU A 359 0.34 -13.63 -4.73
N GLY A 360 0.26 -13.38 -6.05
CA GLY A 360 1.30 -13.76 -7.00
C GLY A 360 1.04 -15.08 -7.73
N ARG A 361 2.05 -15.59 -8.46
CA ARG A 361 1.90 -16.83 -9.24
C ARG A 361 1.60 -18.01 -8.34
N ASP A 362 0.66 -18.85 -8.77
CA ASP A 362 0.55 -20.20 -8.27
C ASP A 362 1.91 -20.89 -8.36
N LYS A 363 2.33 -21.51 -7.26
CA LYS A 363 3.56 -22.32 -7.23
C LYS A 363 3.39 -23.66 -7.95
N LYS A 364 2.27 -23.84 -8.67
CA LYS A 364 1.83 -25.06 -9.33
C LYS A 364 1.52 -24.80 -10.80
N ILE A 365 2.53 -24.38 -11.56
CA ILE A 365 2.71 -24.75 -12.97
C ILE A 365 4.20 -24.97 -13.17
#